data_AF-A0A7G8J6M8-F1
#
_entry.id   AF-A0A7G8J6M8-F1
#
_cell.length_a   1.000
_cell.length_b   1.000
_cell.length_c   1.000
_cell.angle_alpha   90.00
_cell.angle_beta   90.00
_cell.angle_gamma   90.00
#
_symmetry.space_group_name_H-M   'P 1'
#
loop_
_entity.id
_entity.type
_entity.pdbx_description
1 polymer ?
#
loop_
_entity_poly.entity_id
_entity_poly.type
_entity_poly.pdbx_seq_one_letter_code
_entity_poly.pdbx_strand_id
1 'polypeptide(L)'
;MTTSFPSTGTFPSEPAELQRDELDAAYLELCKSYRSLMVSRGLYRGKADRNRAAMQKLETKLREIANREASIRQEAYEMLEIVTNVVGELEDAGDDLVNEFGAYQMGRRSYQGGGFLGGLIKAIARFIRRWTSTKQQLEAIVEKQQTMQATLEDGTDGTTR
;
A
#
# COMPACT_ATOMS: atom_id res chain seq x y z
N MET A 1 -20.21 31.59 7.59
CA MET A 1 -20.51 32.99 7.90
C MET A 1 -19.31 33.83 7.53
N THR A 2 -19.41 34.62 6.46
CA THR A 2 -18.43 35.64 6.07
C THR A 2 -18.55 36.79 7.06
N THR A 3 -17.65 36.86 8.04
CA THR A 3 -17.57 38.01 8.94
C THR A 3 -16.96 39.18 8.20
N SER A 4 -17.79 40.02 7.56
CA SER A 4 -17.35 41.31 7.04
C SER A 4 -17.14 42.26 8.23
N PHE A 5 -15.90 42.61 8.51
CA PHE A 5 -15.60 43.70 9.44
C PHE A 5 -15.97 45.03 8.78
N PRO A 6 -16.46 46.02 9.54
CA PRO A 6 -16.71 47.35 8.99
C PRO A 6 -15.40 47.92 8.41
N SER A 7 -15.50 48.57 7.25
CA SER A 7 -14.36 49.22 6.63
C SER A 7 -13.82 50.32 7.54
N THR A 8 -12.51 50.36 7.78
CA THR A 8 -11.87 51.48 8.48
C THR A 8 -11.82 52.74 7.62
N GLY A 9 -12.20 52.67 6.33
CA GLY A 9 -12.23 53.81 5.42
C GLY A 9 -13.34 54.83 5.70
N THR A 10 -14.35 54.46 6.50
CA THR A 10 -15.42 55.36 6.96
C THR A 10 -15.07 56.11 8.24
N PHE A 11 -13.90 55.88 8.83
CA PHE A 11 -13.47 56.63 10.00
C PHE A 11 -13.09 58.07 9.60
N PRO A 12 -13.49 59.07 10.40
CA PRO A 12 -13.18 60.46 10.12
C PRO A 12 -11.66 60.68 10.10
N SER A 13 -11.19 61.32 9.04
CA SER A 13 -9.76 61.57 8.78
C SER A 13 -9.19 62.67 9.70
N GLU A 14 -10.07 63.55 10.18
CA GLU A 14 -9.73 64.76 10.95
C GLU A 14 -10.44 64.75 12.31
N PRO A 15 -9.85 64.12 13.34
CA PRO A 15 -10.46 63.97 14.67
C PRO A 15 -10.63 65.30 15.43
N ALA A 16 -9.96 66.37 14.97
CA ALA A 16 -9.98 67.68 15.61
C ALA A 16 -11.27 68.48 15.35
N GLU A 17 -12.02 68.13 14.30
CA GLU A 17 -13.26 68.84 13.91
C GLU A 17 -14.54 68.22 14.50
N LEU A 18 -14.42 67.05 15.13
CA LEU A 18 -15.55 66.31 15.68
C LEU A 18 -16.02 66.85 17.02
N GLN A 19 -17.33 66.81 17.22
CA GLN A 19 -17.90 67.02 18.55
C GLN A 19 -17.51 65.87 19.48
N ARG A 20 -17.35 66.17 20.77
CA ARG A 20 -16.82 65.22 21.77
C ARG A 20 -17.59 63.90 21.81
N ASP A 21 -18.91 63.95 21.70
CA ASP A 21 -19.77 62.76 21.75
C ASP A 21 -19.61 61.87 20.50
N GLU A 22 -19.38 62.48 19.33
CA GLU A 22 -19.13 61.78 18.07
C GLU A 22 -17.74 61.12 18.07
N LEU A 23 -16.75 61.81 18.66
CA LEU A 23 -15.40 61.29 18.84
C LEU A 23 -15.39 60.07 19.77
N ASP A 24 -16.11 60.13 20.90
CA ASP A 24 -16.22 59.01 21.85
C ASP A 24 -16.95 57.81 21.22
N ALA A 25 -18.02 58.06 20.45
CA ALA A 25 -18.73 57.00 19.74
C ALA A 25 -17.85 56.29 18.70
N ALA A 26 -17.11 57.06 17.88
CA ALA A 26 -16.18 56.52 16.90
C ALA A 26 -15.06 55.71 17.58
N TYR A 27 -14.48 56.22 18.67
CA TYR A 27 -13.43 55.52 19.41
C TYR A 27 -13.90 54.17 19.97
N LEU A 28 -15.10 54.12 20.56
CA LEU A 28 -15.68 52.88 21.07
C LEU A 28 -15.96 51.85 19.97
N GLU A 29 -16.42 52.31 18.80
CA GLU A 29 -16.64 51.46 17.64
C GLU A 29 -15.32 50.89 17.08
N LEU A 30 -14.26 51.69 17.04
CA LEU A 30 -12.92 51.26 16.64
C LEU A 30 -12.40 50.18 17.59
N CYS A 31 -12.51 50.41 18.90
CA CYS A 31 -12.08 49.45 19.92
C CYS A 31 -12.83 48.12 19.79
N LYS A 32 -14.14 48.16 19.56
CA LYS A 32 -14.98 46.97 19.34
C LYS A 32 -14.56 46.21 18.08
N SER A 33 -14.31 46.93 16.99
CA SER A 33 -13.89 46.36 15.71
C SER A 33 -12.52 45.70 15.81
N TYR A 34 -11.55 46.37 16.44
CA TYR A 34 -10.21 45.83 16.67
C TYR A 34 -10.24 44.56 17.54
N ARG A 35 -11.03 44.55 18.62
CA ARG A 35 -11.19 43.36 19.47
C ARG A 35 -11.77 42.18 18.67
N SER A 36 -12.80 42.43 17.86
CA SER A 36 -13.42 41.41 17.01
C SER A 36 -12.44 40.84 15.97
N LEU A 37 -11.63 41.71 15.35
CA LEU A 37 -10.58 41.29 14.41
C LEU A 37 -9.52 40.41 15.07
N MET A 38 -9.07 40.78 16.27
CA MET A 38 -8.07 40.01 17.02
C MET A 38 -8.59 38.62 17.41
N VAL A 39 -9.85 38.52 17.86
CA VAL A 39 -10.51 37.24 18.15
C VAL A 39 -10.60 36.38 16.89
N SER A 40 -11.06 36.95 15.79
CA SER A 40 -11.14 36.26 14.49
C SER A 40 -9.78 35.74 14.04
N ARG A 41 -8.74 36.57 14.08
CA ARG A 41 -7.37 36.18 13.72
C ARG A 41 -6.87 35.03 14.60
N GLY A 42 -7.16 35.07 15.90
CA GLY A 42 -6.85 33.97 16.82
C GLY A 42 -7.56 32.68 16.46
N LEU A 43 -8.85 32.73 16.14
CA LEU A 43 -9.64 31.58 15.70
C LEU A 43 -9.11 31.00 14.38
N TYR A 44 -8.77 31.84 13.40
CA TYR A 44 -8.19 31.39 12.14
C TYR A 44 -6.80 30.76 12.32
N ARG A 45 -5.95 31.34 13.17
CA ARG A 45 -4.65 30.73 13.54
C ARG A 45 -4.85 29.37 14.20
N GLY A 46 -5.70 29.29 15.22
CA GLY A 46 -5.99 28.04 15.91
C GLY A 46 -6.63 26.98 15.01
N LYS A 47 -7.42 27.39 14.01
CA LYS A 47 -7.95 26.48 12.98
C LYS A 47 -6.85 26.02 12.02
N ALA A 48 -5.95 26.91 11.59
CA ALA A 48 -4.83 26.56 10.74
C ALA A 48 -3.87 25.59 11.42
N ASP A 49 -3.58 25.78 12.71
CA ASP A 49 -2.69 24.89 13.48
C ASP A 49 -3.33 23.52 13.68
N ARG A 50 -4.63 23.47 14.02
CA ARG A 50 -5.39 22.21 14.07
C ARG A 50 -5.40 21.48 12.71
N ASN A 51 -5.55 22.22 11.61
CA ASN A 51 -5.52 21.66 10.28
C ASN A 51 -4.13 21.10 9.92
N ARG A 52 -3.05 21.83 10.24
CA ARG A 52 -1.68 21.32 10.06
C ARG A 52 -1.45 20.03 10.85
N ALA A 53 -1.87 19.98 12.12
CA ALA A 53 -1.74 18.78 12.94
C ALA A 53 -2.55 17.60 12.37
N ALA A 54 -3.75 17.85 11.84
CA ALA A 54 -4.54 16.82 11.16
C ALA A 54 -3.86 16.31 9.88
N MET A 55 -3.29 17.22 9.08
CA MET A 55 -2.55 16.88 7.86
C MET A 55 -1.31 16.04 8.16
N GLN A 56 -0.54 16.39 9.20
CA GLN A 56 0.61 15.58 9.63
C GLN A 56 0.20 14.17 10.04
N LYS A 57 -0.90 14.02 10.80
CA LYS A 57 -1.44 12.70 11.15
C LYS A 57 -1.86 11.90 9.92
N LEU A 58 -2.47 12.56 8.93
CA LEU A 58 -2.86 11.92 7.67
C LEU A 58 -1.64 11.47 6.86
N GLU A 59 -0.62 12.32 6.78
CA GLU A 59 0.64 12.01 6.09
C GLU A 59 1.33 10.80 6.71
N THR A 60 1.44 10.73 8.04
CA THR A 60 2.00 9.57 8.74
C THR A 60 1.23 8.30 8.41
N LYS A 61 -0.11 8.33 8.46
CA LYS A 61 -0.95 7.19 8.08
C LYS A 61 -0.75 6.77 6.63
N LEU A 62 -0.64 7.72 5.70
CA LEU A 62 -0.38 7.41 4.28
C LEU A 62 0.98 6.77 4.07
N ARG A 63 2.02 7.21 4.79
CA ARG A 63 3.34 6.57 4.74
C ARG A 63 3.31 5.15 5.31
N GLU A 64 2.58 4.93 6.41
CA GLU A 64 2.38 3.59 6.98
C GLU A 64 1.69 2.65 5.98
N ILE A 65 0.62 3.12 5.31
CA ILE A 65 -0.08 2.35 4.26
C ILE A 65 0.87 2.06 3.09
N ALA A 66 1.61 3.06 2.61
CA ALA A 66 2.55 2.88 1.50
C ALA A 66 3.66 1.87 1.83
N ASN A 67 4.19 1.89 3.05
CA ASN A 67 5.17 0.90 3.50
C ASN A 67 4.58 -0.51 3.57
N ARG A 68 3.35 -0.65 4.07
CA ARG A 68 2.63 -1.93 4.09
C ARG A 68 2.41 -2.46 2.68
N GLU A 69 1.96 -1.61 1.75
CA GLU A 69 1.80 -1.98 0.34
C GLU A 69 3.12 -2.39 -0.32
N ALA A 70 4.21 -1.69 -0.03
CA ALA A 70 5.53 -2.04 -0.56
C ALA A 70 5.98 -3.43 -0.08
N SER A 71 5.78 -3.75 1.21
CA SER A 71 6.07 -5.09 1.78
C SER A 71 5.25 -6.17 1.08
N ILE A 72 3.93 -5.96 0.95
CA ILE A 72 3.02 -6.90 0.28
C ILE A 72 3.46 -7.15 -1.17
N ARG A 73 3.85 -6.10 -1.90
CA ARG A 73 4.32 -6.25 -3.29
C ARG A 73 5.63 -7.03 -3.37
N GLN A 74 6.59 -6.75 -2.48
CA GLN A 74 7.84 -7.50 -2.44
C GLN A 74 7.58 -8.99 -2.18
N GLU A 75 6.76 -9.31 -1.19
CA GLU A 75 6.38 -10.67 -0.83
C GLU A 75 5.65 -11.40 -1.98
N ALA A 76 4.79 -10.69 -2.74
CA ALA A 76 4.13 -11.24 -3.92
C ALA A 76 5.12 -11.58 -5.05
N TYR A 77 6.14 -10.75 -5.27
CA TYR A 77 7.20 -11.04 -6.24
C TYR A 77 8.05 -12.25 -5.81
N GLU A 78 8.36 -12.37 -4.52
CA GLU A 78 9.06 -13.56 -3.99
C GLU A 78 8.25 -14.84 -4.22
N MET A 79 6.93 -14.81 -3.98
CA MET A 79 6.06 -15.97 -4.28
C MET A 79 6.05 -16.29 -5.78
N LEU A 80 5.97 -15.28 -6.65
CA LEU A 80 5.98 -15.47 -8.10
C LEU A 80 7.30 -16.09 -8.58
N GLU A 81 8.43 -15.65 -8.04
CA GLU A 81 9.75 -16.21 -8.33
C GLU A 81 9.80 -17.71 -7.97
N ILE A 82 9.33 -18.06 -6.77
CA ILE A 82 9.31 -19.47 -6.33
C ILE A 82 8.41 -20.29 -7.24
N VAL A 83 7.19 -19.82 -7.55
CA VAL A 83 6.27 -20.54 -8.46
C VAL A 83 6.88 -20.71 -9.84
N THR A 84 7.56 -19.68 -10.37
CA THR A 84 8.20 -19.74 -11.69
C THR A 84 9.33 -20.77 -11.72
N ASN A 85 10.19 -20.80 -10.70
CA ASN A 85 11.27 -21.79 -10.59
C ASN A 85 10.71 -23.22 -10.47
N VAL A 86 9.67 -23.41 -9.65
CA VAL A 86 9.01 -24.69 -9.46
C VAL A 86 8.41 -25.23 -10.76
N VAL A 87 7.75 -24.37 -11.54
CA VAL A 87 7.17 -24.75 -12.84
C VAL A 87 8.27 -25.11 -13.83
N GLY A 88 9.35 -24.34 -13.90
CA GLY A 88 10.49 -24.63 -14.79
C GLY A 88 11.17 -25.97 -14.47
N GLU A 89 11.44 -26.25 -13.20
CA GLU A 89 12.05 -27.53 -12.79
C GLU A 89 11.17 -28.75 -13.14
N LEU A 90 9.84 -28.56 -13.08
CA LEU A 90 8.86 -29.58 -13.41
C LEU A 90 8.75 -29.78 -14.92
N GLU A 91 8.74 -28.70 -15.69
CA GLU A 91 8.75 -28.71 -17.15
C GLU A 91 9.98 -29.44 -17.67
N ASP A 92 11.19 -29.09 -17.19
CA ASP A 92 12.44 -29.78 -17.52
C ASP A 92 12.37 -31.30 -17.20
N ALA A 93 11.77 -31.65 -16.06
CA ALA A 93 11.61 -33.05 -15.67
C ALA A 93 10.62 -33.80 -16.55
N GLY A 94 9.57 -33.10 -17.00
CA GLY A 94 8.56 -33.60 -17.92
C GLY A 94 9.13 -33.82 -19.32
N ASP A 95 9.92 -32.87 -19.83
CA ASP A 95 10.59 -32.97 -21.12
C ASP A 95 11.58 -34.14 -21.14
N ASP A 96 12.40 -34.29 -20.10
CA ASP A 96 13.28 -35.45 -19.92
C ASP A 96 12.51 -36.77 -19.94
N LEU A 97 11.35 -36.81 -19.29
CA LEU A 97 10.49 -38.00 -19.25
C LEU A 97 9.90 -38.33 -20.63
N VAL A 98 9.41 -37.32 -21.35
CA VAL A 98 8.83 -37.47 -22.70
C VAL A 98 9.91 -37.92 -23.70
N ASN A 99 11.10 -37.34 -23.63
CA ASN A 99 12.23 -37.69 -24.49
C ASN A 99 12.68 -39.14 -24.28
N GLU A 100 12.88 -39.57 -23.03
CA GLU A 100 13.26 -40.95 -22.70
C GLU A 100 12.16 -41.96 -23.02
N PHE A 101 10.89 -41.57 -22.90
CA PHE A 101 9.76 -42.39 -23.34
C PHE A 101 9.73 -42.56 -24.87
N GLY A 102 10.01 -41.49 -25.63
CA GLY A 102 10.17 -41.54 -27.07
C GLY A 102 11.32 -42.45 -27.50
N ALA A 103 12.47 -42.33 -26.84
CA ALA A 103 13.64 -43.20 -27.05
C ALA A 103 13.31 -44.67 -26.77
N TYR A 104 12.58 -44.95 -25.69
CA TYR A 104 12.10 -46.29 -25.37
C TYR A 104 11.12 -46.85 -26.42
N GLN A 105 10.17 -46.06 -26.91
CA GLN A 105 9.23 -46.52 -27.95
C GLN A 105 9.94 -46.88 -29.26
N MET A 106 10.91 -46.06 -29.69
CA MET A 106 11.70 -46.33 -30.90
C MET A 106 12.65 -47.52 -30.69
N GLY A 107 13.35 -47.55 -29.56
CA GLY A 107 14.30 -48.61 -29.19
C GLY A 107 13.67 -49.95 -28.87
N ARG A 108 12.35 -50.03 -28.62
CA ARG A 108 11.62 -51.30 -28.50
C ARG A 108 11.36 -51.97 -29.86
N ARG A 109 11.35 -51.20 -30.95
CA ARG A 109 11.18 -51.72 -32.33
C ARG A 109 12.48 -52.28 -32.91
N SER A 110 13.63 -51.70 -32.57
CA SER A 110 14.95 -52.28 -32.85
C SER A 110 15.33 -53.19 -31.68
N TYR A 111 15.73 -54.44 -31.88
CA TYR A 111 16.05 -55.42 -30.81
C TYR A 111 17.26 -55.09 -29.88
N GLN A 112 17.54 -53.81 -29.60
CA GLN A 112 18.50 -53.34 -28.59
C GLN A 112 17.81 -53.27 -27.20
N GLY A 113 17.62 -54.44 -26.59
CA GLY A 113 17.00 -54.58 -25.28
C GLY A 113 17.90 -54.10 -24.13
N GLY A 114 17.31 -53.40 -23.15
CA GLY A 114 17.90 -53.12 -21.83
C GLY A 114 18.24 -51.64 -21.57
N GLY A 115 18.97 -50.99 -22.49
CA GLY A 115 19.48 -49.62 -22.28
C GLY A 115 18.39 -48.55 -22.17
N PHE A 116 17.41 -48.58 -23.07
CA PHE A 116 16.31 -47.59 -23.12
C PHE A 116 15.33 -47.70 -21.94
N LEU A 117 15.16 -48.91 -21.40
CA LEU A 117 14.29 -49.16 -20.25
C LEU A 117 14.92 -48.59 -18.96
N GLY A 118 16.26 -48.65 -18.86
CA GLY A 118 17.00 -48.02 -17.77
C GLY A 118 16.97 -46.48 -17.80
N GLY A 119 17.04 -45.87 -19.00
CA GLY A 119 16.89 -44.42 -19.18
C GLY A 119 15.51 -43.92 -18.74
N LEU A 120 14.46 -44.59 -19.22
CA LEU A 120 13.07 -44.29 -18.85
C LEU A 120 12.82 -44.44 -17.33
N ILE A 121 13.27 -45.53 -16.70
CA ILE A 121 13.11 -45.71 -15.25
C ILE A 121 13.82 -44.59 -14.47
N LYS A 122 15.02 -44.19 -14.90
CA LYS A 122 15.75 -43.07 -14.28
C LYS A 122 15.03 -41.74 -14.47
N ALA A 123 14.42 -41.49 -15.63
CA ALA A 123 13.64 -40.29 -15.89
C ALA A 123 12.37 -40.25 -15.01
N ILE A 124 11.63 -41.36 -14.93
CA ILE A 124 10.47 -41.50 -14.02
C ILE A 124 10.89 -41.25 -12.57
N ALA A 125 11.98 -41.85 -12.11
CA ALA A 125 12.46 -41.66 -10.74
C ALA A 125 12.94 -40.22 -10.46
N ARG A 126 13.43 -39.50 -11.48
CA ARG A 126 13.77 -38.07 -11.37
C ARG A 126 12.52 -37.21 -11.35
N PHE A 127 11.57 -37.47 -12.23
CA PHE A 127 10.28 -36.79 -12.27
C PHE A 127 9.52 -36.93 -10.96
N ILE A 128 9.41 -38.14 -10.40
CA ILE A 128 8.74 -38.37 -9.11
C ILE A 128 9.42 -37.57 -7.99
N ARG A 129 10.77 -37.61 -7.91
CA ARG A 129 11.51 -36.86 -6.89
C ARG A 129 11.30 -35.35 -7.01
N ARG A 130 11.38 -34.81 -8.24
CA ARG A 130 11.14 -33.38 -8.50
C ARG A 130 9.69 -33.01 -8.19
N TRP A 131 8.71 -33.78 -8.65
CA TRP A 131 7.30 -33.59 -8.33
C TRP A 131 7.03 -33.59 -6.82
N THR A 132 7.64 -34.50 -6.06
CA THR A 132 7.51 -34.51 -4.59
C THR A 132 8.11 -33.26 -3.96
N SER A 133 9.28 -32.82 -4.41
CA SER A 133 9.92 -31.58 -3.95
C SER A 133 9.08 -30.35 -4.28
N THR A 134 8.62 -30.23 -5.53
CA THR A 134 7.69 -29.21 -6.02
C THR A 134 6.42 -29.14 -5.16
N LYS A 135 5.83 -30.30 -4.84
CA LYS A 135 4.63 -30.36 -4.00
C LYS A 135 4.88 -29.79 -2.60
N GLN A 136 6.01 -30.14 -1.96
CA GLN A 136 6.38 -29.60 -0.65
C GLN A 136 6.62 -28.08 -0.70
N GLN A 137 7.26 -27.58 -1.76
CA GLN A 137 7.49 -26.15 -1.94
C GLN A 137 6.18 -25.39 -2.19
N LEU A 138 5.26 -25.96 -2.98
CA LEU A 138 3.92 -25.39 -3.19
C LEU A 138 3.09 -25.36 -1.90
N GLU A 139 3.13 -26.43 -1.09
CA GLU A 139 2.46 -26.46 0.21
C GLU A 139 2.97 -25.33 1.12
N ALA A 140 4.29 -25.11 1.16
CA ALA A 140 4.87 -23.99 1.92
C ALA A 140 4.46 -22.60 1.39
N ILE A 141 4.29 -22.45 0.06
CA ILE A 141 3.78 -21.20 -0.53
C ILE A 141 2.30 -20.99 -0.17
N VAL A 142 1.49 -22.05 -0.20
CA VAL A 142 0.07 -21.98 0.17
C VAL A 142 -0.08 -21.61 1.65
N GLU A 143 0.74 -22.18 2.54
CA GLU A 143 0.78 -21.78 3.94
C GLU A 143 1.17 -20.30 4.10
N LYS A 144 2.22 -19.84 3.39
CA LYS A 144 2.60 -18.42 3.35
C LYS A 144 1.44 -17.54 2.87
N GLN A 145 0.75 -17.91 1.80
CA GLN A 145 -0.40 -17.18 1.29
C GLN A 145 -1.53 -17.09 2.32
N GLN A 146 -1.84 -18.17 3.03
CA GLN A 146 -2.85 -18.19 4.08
C GLN A 146 -2.46 -17.27 5.25
N THR A 147 -1.19 -17.27 5.66
CA THR A 147 -0.71 -16.35 6.71
C THR A 147 -0.76 -14.89 6.26
N MET A 148 -0.44 -14.59 4.99
CA MET A 148 -0.58 -13.24 4.43
C MET A 148 -2.04 -12.80 4.41
N GLN A 149 -2.94 -13.68 3.95
CA GLN A 149 -4.36 -13.39 3.89
C GLN A 149 -4.93 -13.11 5.29
N ALA A 150 -4.56 -13.91 6.30
CA ALA A 150 -4.91 -13.65 7.69
C ALA A 150 -4.37 -12.30 8.20
N THR A 151 -3.12 -11.95 7.86
CA THR A 151 -2.50 -10.67 8.23
C THR A 151 -3.15 -9.47 7.54
N LEU A 152 -3.66 -9.67 6.32
CA LEU A 152 -4.41 -8.66 5.57
C LEU A 152 -5.79 -8.44 6.21
N GLU A 153 -6.51 -9.51 6.52
CA GLU A 153 -7.82 -9.51 7.16
C GLU A 153 -7.78 -8.90 8.59
N ASP A 154 -6.81 -9.29 9.41
CA ASP A 154 -6.64 -8.79 10.78
C ASP A 154 -6.25 -7.30 10.80
N GLY A 155 -5.45 -6.87 9.82
CA GLY A 155 -5.09 -5.46 9.66
C GLY A 155 -6.16 -4.59 8.97
N THR A 156 -7.31 -5.14 8.58
CA THR A 156 -8.47 -4.38 8.10
C THR A 156 -9.52 -4.10 9.18
N ASP A 157 -9.57 -4.92 10.24
CA ASP A 157 -10.57 -4.82 11.31
C ASP A 157 -10.39 -3.62 12.26
N GLY A 158 -9.23 -2.94 12.21
CA GLY A 158 -8.96 -1.74 13.01
C GLY A 158 -9.63 -0.43 12.53
N THR A 159 -10.40 -0.45 11.43
CA THR A 159 -10.98 0.78 10.82
C THR A 159 -12.47 0.99 11.11
N THR A 160 -13.08 0.14 11.94
CA THR A 160 -14.52 0.24 12.25
C THR A 160 -14.80 0.18 13.75
N ARG A 161 -14.40 1.22 14.49
CA ARG A 161 -15.14 1.70 15.68
C ARG A 161 -14.67 3.07 16.17
#